data_AF-A0A966BJS8-F1
#
_entry.id   AF-A0A966BJS8-F1
#
_cell.length_a   1.000
_cell.length_b   1.000
_cell.length_c   1.000
_cell.angle_alpha   90.00
_cell.angle_beta   90.00
_cell.angle_gamma   90.00
#
_symmetry.space_group_name_H-M   'P 1'
#
loop_
_entity.id
_entity.type
_entity.pdbx_description
1 polymer ?
#
loop_
_entity_poly.entity_id
_entity_poly.type
_entity_poly.pdbx_seq_one_letter_code
_entity_poly.pdbx_strand_id
1 'polypeptide(L)'
;MKSIIVSMTVAAGLMIVGSAMATDMPPAAQKNNCTACHAIDKKLVGPAWMEVSKKYKGDAGAEARLITKVSKGGSGNWGSMPMPANDPAGKKRADMQALVQFILGLAK
;
A
#
# COMPACT_ATOMS: atom_id res chain seq x y z
N MET A 1 -55.69 40.95 9.13
CA MET A 1 -55.17 39.75 9.80
C MET A 1 -54.05 39.21 8.91
N LYS A 2 -52.84 39.76 9.09
CA LYS A 2 -51.65 39.12 9.70
C LYS A 2 -50.89 38.19 8.73
N SER A 3 -49.80 38.77 8.21
CA SER A 3 -48.67 38.18 7.48
C SER A 3 -48.05 36.96 8.17
N ILE A 4 -47.35 36.09 7.41
CA ILE A 4 -46.18 35.22 7.75
C ILE A 4 -45.80 34.54 6.41
N ILE A 5 -44.86 35.03 5.61
CA ILE A 5 -43.40 34.77 5.57
C ILE A 5 -42.95 33.41 6.15
N VAL A 6 -42.64 32.43 5.29
CA VAL A 6 -41.70 31.34 5.63
C VAL A 6 -40.69 31.20 4.51
N SER A 7 -39.53 31.79 4.76
CA SER A 7 -38.24 31.50 4.15
C SER A 7 -37.73 30.17 4.70
N MET A 8 -37.29 29.23 3.86
CA MET A 8 -36.34 28.18 4.23
C MET A 8 -35.46 27.85 3.03
N THR A 9 -34.35 28.57 2.99
CA THR A 9 -33.03 28.21 2.44
C THR A 9 -32.87 26.74 2.03
N VAL A 10 -32.67 26.49 0.74
CA VAL A 10 -32.04 25.27 0.23
C VAL A 10 -30.57 25.32 0.62
N ALA A 11 -30.22 24.67 1.73
CA ALA A 11 -28.82 24.39 2.06
C ALA A 11 -28.31 23.34 1.07
N ALA A 12 -27.64 23.78 0.00
CA ALA A 12 -26.83 22.92 -0.84
C ALA A 12 -25.67 22.39 0.01
N GLY A 13 -25.88 21.24 0.63
CA GLY A 13 -24.83 20.48 1.30
C GLY A 13 -23.78 20.12 0.27
N LEU A 14 -22.65 20.84 0.29
CA LEU A 14 -21.46 20.51 -0.46
C LEU A 14 -20.97 19.16 0.09
N MET A 15 -21.37 18.06 -0.55
CA MET A 15 -20.79 16.76 -0.27
C MET A 15 -19.31 16.87 -0.65
N ILE A 16 -18.44 16.97 0.37
CA ILE A 16 -17.02 16.67 0.21
C ILE A 16 -16.96 15.16 -0.03
N VAL A 17 -17.11 14.77 -1.29
CA VAL A 17 -16.71 13.46 -1.76
C VAL A 17 -15.21 13.36 -1.48
N GLY A 18 -14.86 12.64 -0.41
CA GLY A 18 -13.48 12.28 -0.12
C GLY A 18 -12.97 11.45 -1.27
N SER A 19 -12.23 12.06 -2.20
CA SER A 19 -11.51 11.35 -3.24
C SER A 19 -10.60 10.36 -2.54
N ALA A 20 -10.91 9.06 -2.65
CA ALA A 20 -9.94 8.03 -2.39
C ALA A 20 -8.82 8.24 -3.40
N MET A 21 -7.76 8.94 -2.98
CA MET A 21 -6.56 9.15 -3.80
C MET A 21 -5.98 7.76 -4.05
N ALA A 22 -6.22 7.22 -5.25
CA ALA A 22 -5.58 6.01 -5.69
C ALA A 22 -4.07 6.27 -5.68
N THR A 23 -3.34 5.56 -4.82
CA THR A 23 -1.87 5.68 -4.80
C THR A 23 -1.35 4.95 -6.03
N ASP A 24 -0.58 5.64 -6.86
CA ASP A 24 -0.03 5.05 -8.07
C ASP A 24 0.92 3.89 -7.74
N MET A 25 0.81 2.82 -8.53
CA MET A 25 1.68 1.66 -8.43
C MET A 25 3.10 2.06 -8.89
N PRO A 26 4.17 1.79 -8.12
CA PRO A 26 5.52 2.15 -8.53
C PRO A 26 5.93 1.32 -9.77
N PRO A 27 6.63 1.91 -10.77
CA PRO A 27 7.03 1.20 -11.98
C PRO A 27 7.82 -0.09 -11.72
N ALA A 28 8.63 -0.10 -10.67
CA ALA A 28 9.39 -1.26 -10.23
C ALA A 28 8.51 -2.47 -9.91
N ALA A 29 7.25 -2.28 -9.52
CA ALA A 29 6.34 -3.36 -9.17
C ALA A 29 5.88 -4.14 -10.39
N GLN A 30 5.54 -3.42 -11.47
CA GLN A 30 5.20 -4.04 -12.74
C GLN A 30 6.43 -4.69 -13.37
N LYS A 31 7.55 -3.96 -13.42
CA LYS A 31 8.83 -4.47 -13.95
C LYS A 31 9.29 -5.78 -13.30
N ASN A 32 9.03 -5.95 -12.01
CA ASN A 32 9.42 -7.13 -11.24
C ASN A 32 8.26 -8.10 -10.96
N ASN A 33 7.12 -7.95 -11.64
CA ASN A 33 5.93 -8.80 -11.50
C ASN A 33 5.40 -8.94 -10.06
N CYS A 34 5.64 -7.96 -9.19
CA CYS A 34 5.18 -7.98 -7.80
C CYS A 34 3.64 -7.96 -7.72
N THR A 35 2.98 -7.36 -8.71
CA THR A 35 1.52 -7.22 -8.79
C THR A 35 0.78 -8.51 -9.09
N ALA A 36 1.48 -9.58 -9.50
CA ALA A 36 0.88 -10.90 -9.66
C ALA A 36 0.49 -11.52 -8.31
N CYS A 37 1.19 -11.16 -7.23
CA CYS A 37 1.01 -11.74 -5.90
C CYS A 37 0.59 -10.71 -4.85
N HIS A 38 0.73 -9.42 -5.12
CA HIS A 38 0.42 -8.34 -4.18
C HIS A 38 -0.44 -7.26 -4.82
N ALA A 39 -1.27 -6.62 -4.00
CA ALA A 39 -1.93 -5.37 -4.33
C ALA A 39 -1.73 -4.37 -3.19
N ILE A 40 -2.06 -3.10 -3.44
CA ILE A 40 -1.89 -2.03 -2.45
C ILE A 40 -2.79 -2.27 -1.24
N ASP A 41 -4.07 -2.55 -1.47
CA ASP A 41 -5.15 -2.46 -0.48
C ASP A 41 -5.87 -3.79 -0.21
N LYS A 42 -5.60 -4.83 -1.01
CA LYS A 42 -6.20 -6.16 -0.85
C LYS A 42 -5.16 -7.26 -0.83
N LYS A 43 -5.43 -8.29 -0.03
CA LYS A 43 -4.65 -9.53 -0.02
C LYS A 43 -4.91 -10.31 -1.31
N LEU A 44 -3.84 -10.82 -1.92
CA LEU A 44 -3.90 -11.76 -3.03
C LEU A 44 -3.24 -13.07 -2.58
N VAL A 45 -2.13 -13.47 -3.20
CA VAL A 45 -1.28 -14.56 -2.71
C VAL A 45 -0.47 -14.09 -1.50
N GLY A 46 0.17 -12.93 -1.64
CA GLY A 46 0.84 -12.21 -0.57
C GLY A 46 -0.09 -11.22 0.14
N PRO A 47 0.35 -10.66 1.28
CA PRO A 47 -0.39 -9.62 1.99
C PRO A 47 -0.60 -8.37 1.13
N ALA A 48 -1.63 -7.58 1.47
CA ALA A 48 -1.75 -6.24 0.92
C ALA A 48 -0.55 -5.40 1.37
N TRP A 49 -0.02 -4.54 0.51
CA TRP A 49 1.09 -3.68 0.91
C TRP A 49 0.74 -2.72 2.04
N MET A 50 -0.52 -2.27 2.11
CA MET A 50 -1.02 -1.48 3.23
C MET A 50 -0.95 -2.25 4.56
N GLU A 51 -1.16 -3.57 4.56
CA GLU A 51 -1.00 -4.41 5.77
C GLU A 51 0.47 -4.51 6.17
N VAL A 52 1.37 -4.67 5.20
CA VAL A 52 2.83 -4.67 5.45
C VAL A 52 3.24 -3.33 6.05
N SER A 53 2.82 -2.22 5.44
CA SER A 53 3.10 -0.86 5.91
C SER A 53 2.65 -0.68 7.36
N LYS A 54 1.40 -1.03 7.68
CA LYS A 54 0.84 -0.94 9.03
C LYS A 54 1.60 -1.81 10.04
N LYS A 55 1.93 -3.05 9.67
CA LYS A 55 2.64 -4.00 10.57
C LYS A 55 4.02 -3.48 10.98
N TYR A 56 4.72 -2.79 10.08
CA TYR A 56 6.09 -2.34 10.29
C TYR A 56 6.22 -0.85 10.60
N LYS A 57 5.10 -0.14 10.80
CA LYS A 57 5.09 1.29 11.14
C LYS A 57 5.89 1.53 12.43
N GLY A 58 6.83 2.46 12.39
CA GLY A 58 7.68 2.83 13.53
C GLY A 58 8.86 1.89 13.81
N ASP A 59 9.05 0.83 13.01
CA ASP A 59 10.20 -0.07 13.17
C ASP A 59 11.39 0.40 12.34
N ALA A 60 12.39 0.98 13.00
CA ALA A 60 13.59 1.53 12.35
C ALA A 60 14.43 0.50 11.58
N GLY A 61 14.27 -0.79 11.87
CA GLY A 61 14.96 -1.88 11.18
C GLY A 61 14.14 -2.52 10.05
N ALA A 62 12.89 -2.11 9.84
CA ALA A 62 11.98 -2.76 8.90
C ALA A 62 12.48 -2.69 7.46
N GLU A 63 12.98 -1.54 7.00
CA GLU A 63 13.45 -1.38 5.63
C GLU A 63 14.53 -2.39 5.27
N ALA A 64 15.61 -2.48 6.06
CA ALA A 64 16.71 -3.40 5.81
C ALA A 64 16.26 -4.89 5.81
N ARG A 65 15.42 -5.27 6.77
CA ARG A 65 14.89 -6.64 6.87
C ARG A 65 13.95 -6.97 5.71
N LEU A 66 13.07 -6.05 5.32
CA LEU A 66 12.13 -6.24 4.22
C LEU A 66 12.85 -6.31 2.88
N ILE A 67 13.87 -5.48 2.63
CA ILE A 67 14.66 -5.60 1.39
C ILE A 67 15.29 -6.99 1.32
N THR A 68 15.84 -7.49 2.43
CA THR A 68 16.41 -8.84 2.49
C THR A 68 15.36 -9.92 2.20
N LYS A 69 14.16 -9.78 2.80
CA LYS A 69 13.03 -10.70 2.60
C LYS A 69 12.56 -10.70 1.15
N VAL A 70 12.42 -9.53 0.51
CA VAL A 70 11.97 -9.42 -0.88
C VAL A 70 13.03 -9.97 -1.85
N SER A 71 14.31 -9.66 -1.62
CA SER A 71 15.40 -10.18 -2.46
C SER A 71 15.54 -11.69 -2.37
N LYS A 72 15.55 -12.26 -1.15
CA LYS A 72 15.83 -13.69 -0.92
C LYS A 72 14.59 -14.58 -0.86
N GLY A 73 13.41 -14.00 -0.73
CA GLY A 73 12.17 -14.75 -0.53
C GLY A 73 12.04 -15.36 0.88
N GLY A 74 11.09 -16.28 1.02
CA GLY A 74 10.85 -17.08 2.22
C GLY A 74 9.40 -17.07 2.68
N SER A 75 9.09 -17.81 3.75
CA SER A 75 7.74 -18.05 4.29
C SER A 75 7.59 -17.58 5.76
N GLY A 76 6.41 -17.82 6.37
CA GLY A 76 6.20 -17.76 7.82
C GLY A 76 5.62 -16.45 8.37
N ASN A 77 5.87 -15.32 7.73
CA ASN A 77 5.41 -14.01 8.25
C ASN A 77 3.91 -13.71 8.01
N TRP A 78 3.33 -14.32 6.96
CA TRP A 78 2.00 -13.97 6.43
C TRP A 78 1.17 -15.19 6.00
N GLY A 79 1.63 -16.39 6.35
CA GLY A 79 1.04 -17.67 5.96
C GLY A 79 2.10 -18.72 5.60
N SER A 80 1.61 -19.87 5.14
CA SER A 80 2.44 -21.01 4.71
C SER A 80 3.03 -20.84 3.32
N MET A 81 2.40 -20.07 2.43
CA MET A 81 2.89 -19.84 1.07
C MET A 81 4.22 -19.08 1.08
N PRO A 82 5.30 -19.63 0.51
CA PRO A 82 6.59 -18.95 0.41
C PRO A 82 6.54 -17.87 -0.68
N MET A 83 7.14 -16.71 -0.40
CA MET A 83 7.48 -15.75 -1.44
C MET A 83 8.76 -16.20 -2.15
N PRO A 84 8.80 -16.30 -3.49
CA PRO A 84 10.03 -16.62 -4.21
C PRO A 84 11.09 -15.53 -4.07
N ALA A 85 12.35 -15.86 -4.34
CA ALA A 85 13.43 -14.87 -4.38
C ALA A 85 13.26 -13.94 -5.60
N ASN A 86 13.12 -12.64 -5.37
CA ASN A 86 12.90 -11.67 -6.44
C ASN A 86 14.22 -11.05 -6.98
N ASP A 87 15.31 -11.20 -6.21
CA ASP A 87 16.64 -10.75 -6.57
C ASP A 87 17.74 -11.72 -6.09
N PRO A 88 17.72 -12.99 -6.55
CA PRO A 88 18.67 -14.01 -6.09
C PRO A 88 20.13 -13.67 -6.44
N ALA A 89 20.36 -12.88 -7.49
CA ALA A 89 21.68 -12.46 -7.95
C ALA A 89 22.10 -11.07 -7.45
N GLY A 90 21.27 -10.38 -6.65
CA GLY A 90 21.56 -9.04 -6.13
C GLY A 90 21.57 -7.92 -7.19
N LYS A 91 21.13 -8.20 -8.43
CA LYS A 91 21.18 -7.28 -9.57
C LYS A 91 20.03 -6.28 -9.58
N LYS A 92 19.00 -6.49 -8.76
CA LYS A 92 17.78 -5.67 -8.71
C LYS A 92 17.63 -4.93 -7.38
N ARG A 93 18.71 -4.79 -6.61
CA ARG A 93 18.66 -4.23 -5.26
C ARG A 93 18.01 -2.84 -5.19
N ALA A 94 18.30 -1.97 -6.16
CA ALA A 94 17.69 -0.64 -6.22
C ALA A 94 16.16 -0.70 -6.39
N ASP A 95 15.66 -1.60 -7.25
CA ASP A 95 14.21 -1.81 -7.41
C ASP A 95 13.58 -2.34 -6.11
N MET A 96 14.23 -3.29 -5.43
CA MET A 96 13.73 -3.85 -4.17
C MET A 96 13.68 -2.79 -3.05
N GLN A 97 14.69 -1.93 -3.00
CA GLN A 97 14.72 -0.81 -2.06
C GLN A 97 13.60 0.19 -2.35
N ALA A 98 13.43 0.61 -3.60
CA ALA A 98 12.36 1.53 -3.99
C ALA A 98 10.97 0.96 -3.66
N LEU A 99 10.76 -0.35 -3.91
CA LEU A 99 9.51 -1.03 -3.55
C LEU A 99 9.27 -1.05 -2.04
N VAL A 100 10.27 -1.41 -1.24
CA VAL A 100 10.12 -1.46 0.22
C VAL A 100 9.86 -0.08 0.80
N GLN A 101 10.56 0.95 0.33
CA GLN A 101 10.34 2.32 0.76
C GLN A 101 8.93 2.81 0.41
N PHE A 102 8.47 2.53 -0.82
CA PHE A 102 7.09 2.81 -1.21
C PHE A 102 6.09 2.13 -0.27
N ILE A 103 6.25 0.83 -0.02
CA ILE A 103 5.35 0.05 0.85
C ILE A 103 5.33 0.63 2.26
N LEU A 104 6.49 0.91 2.86
CA LEU A 104 6.58 1.46 4.22
C LEU A 104 5.98 2.87 4.33
N GLY A 105 5.94 3.64 3.23
CA GLY A 105 5.31 4.96 3.17
C GLY A 105 3.79 4.97 3.01
N LEU A 106 3.14 3.83 2.75
CA LEU A 106 1.69 3.77 2.50
C LEU A 106 0.85 4.14 3.74
N ALA A 107 1.23 3.66 4.92
CA ALA A 107 0.56 3.95 6.18
C ALA A 107 1.12 5.25 6.78
N LYS A 108 0.41 6.36 6.56
CA LYS A 108 0.67 7.63 7.24
C LYS A 108 0.39 7.53 8.74
#